data_AF-A0A535T066-F1
#
_entry.id   AF-A0A535T066-F1
#
_cell.length_a   1.000
_cell.length_b   1.000
_cell.length_c   1.000
_cell.angle_alpha   90.00
_cell.angle_beta   90.00
_cell.angle_gamma   90.00
#
_symmetry.space_group_name_H-M   'P 1'
#
loop_
_entity.id
_entity.type
_entity.pdbx_description
1 polymer ?
#
loop_
_entity_poly.entity_id
_entity_poly.type
_entity_poly.pdbx_seq_one_letter_code
_entity_poly.pdbx_strand_id
1 'polypeptide(L)'
;MGRKSRSKQRTRSPLALVAPADIDEAPFTGDRHLEALIEEIANGAHDEHLRLLADVINARLQVLAATESLKVLTRLDVGDRVRINHHARPLYLQGRTATVIGQESGKVVVKLDHPTGRFVTGEVRCPPLVLDQLPK
;
A
#
# COMPACT_ATOMS: atom_id res chain seq x y z
N MET A 1 -26.72 -51.12 30.71
CA MET A 1 -27.69 -50.00 30.57
C MET A 1 -27.41 -49.02 31.71
N GLY A 2 -27.21 -47.71 31.61
CA GLY A 2 -27.25 -46.76 30.50
C GLY A 2 -26.38 -45.53 30.85
N ARG A 3 -26.07 -44.75 29.82
CA ARG A 3 -25.18 -43.57 29.78
C ARG A 3 -25.73 -42.36 30.57
N LYS A 4 -24.81 -41.44 30.91
CA LYS A 4 -24.85 -39.94 30.87
C LYS A 4 -24.18 -39.36 32.12
N SER A 5 -23.52 -38.21 32.17
CA SER A 5 -22.95 -37.26 31.20
C SER A 5 -22.28 -36.17 32.06
N ARG A 6 -21.11 -35.70 31.59
CA ARG A 6 -20.50 -34.36 31.75
C ARG A 6 -20.99 -33.44 32.89
N SER A 7 -20.03 -32.94 33.67
CA SER A 7 -19.84 -31.48 33.80
C SER A 7 -18.40 -31.16 34.24
N LYS A 8 -17.65 -30.50 33.35
CA LYS A 8 -16.35 -29.89 33.62
C LYS A 8 -16.61 -28.56 34.34
N GLN A 9 -16.44 -28.53 35.66
CA GLN A 9 -16.51 -27.27 36.41
C GLN A 9 -15.11 -26.65 36.42
N ARG A 10 -14.88 -25.75 35.46
CA ARG A 10 -13.72 -24.84 35.40
C ARG A 10 -13.82 -23.90 36.60
N THR A 11 -13.05 -24.16 37.65
CA THR A 11 -12.80 -23.15 38.69
C THR A 11 -11.74 -22.18 38.16
N ARG A 12 -12.11 -20.91 38.20
CA ARG A 12 -11.44 -19.78 37.58
C ARG A 12 -10.13 -19.49 38.32
N SER A 13 -8.99 -19.56 37.62
CA SER A 13 -7.75 -18.94 38.07
C SER A 13 -7.94 -17.42 38.11
N PRO A 14 -7.52 -16.72 39.17
CA PRO A 14 -7.56 -15.27 39.19
C PRO A 14 -6.42 -14.76 38.32
N LEU A 15 -6.75 -14.28 37.11
CA LEU A 15 -5.89 -13.33 36.41
C LEU A 15 -5.91 -12.05 37.25
N ALA A 16 -4.88 -11.89 38.07
CA ALA A 16 -4.55 -10.61 38.67
C ALA A 16 -4.54 -9.56 37.56
N LEU A 17 -5.38 -8.53 37.72
CA LEU A 17 -5.34 -7.32 36.94
C LEU A 17 -3.94 -6.73 37.12
N VAL A 18 -3.07 -6.91 36.12
CA VAL A 18 -1.89 -6.05 35.99
C VAL A 18 -2.44 -4.68 35.65
N ALA A 19 -2.35 -3.75 36.61
CA ALA A 19 -2.59 -2.33 36.35
C ALA A 19 -1.69 -1.91 35.17
N PRO A 20 -2.18 -1.07 34.24
CA PRO A 20 -1.31 -0.53 33.21
C PRO A 20 -0.25 0.31 33.92
N ALA A 21 0.94 -0.25 34.05
CA ALA A 21 2.12 0.51 34.41
C ALA A 21 2.26 1.61 33.36
N ASP A 22 2.43 2.82 33.86
CA ASP A 22 2.65 4.04 33.09
C ASP A 22 3.56 3.73 31.89
N ILE A 23 2.98 3.76 30.69
CA ILE A 23 3.77 3.85 29.47
C ILE A 23 4.39 5.23 29.58
N ASP A 24 5.66 5.26 30.00
CA ASP A 24 6.49 6.44 29.91
C ASP A 24 6.52 6.83 28.43
N GLU A 25 5.64 7.77 28.07
CA GLU A 25 5.44 8.26 26.72
C GLU A 25 6.63 9.18 26.42
N ALA A 26 7.80 8.56 26.26
CA ALA A 26 8.99 9.25 25.81
C ALA A 26 8.60 10.03 24.53
N PRO A 27 8.89 11.34 24.48
CA PRO A 27 8.48 12.17 23.35
C PRO A 27 9.04 11.55 22.07
N PHE A 28 8.17 11.36 21.08
CA PHE A 28 8.50 10.76 19.79
C PHE A 28 9.72 11.45 19.18
N THR A 29 10.89 10.84 19.38
CA THR A 29 12.21 11.35 18.94
C THR A 29 12.52 10.99 17.49
N GLY A 30 11.60 10.31 16.80
CA GLY A 30 11.79 9.79 15.45
C GLY A 30 12.22 10.87 14.46
N ASP A 31 11.63 12.06 14.56
CA ASP A 31 11.90 13.16 13.64
C ASP A 31 13.33 13.70 13.80
N ARG A 32 13.82 13.87 15.05
CA ARG A 32 15.19 14.32 15.31
C ARG A 32 16.26 13.32 14.87
N HIS A 33 16.01 12.03 15.03
CA HIS A 33 16.96 11.00 14.58
C HIS A 33 17.01 10.91 13.04
N LEU A 34 15.88 11.13 12.37
CA LEU A 34 15.84 11.18 10.91
C LEU A 34 16.58 12.41 10.36
N GLU A 35 16.37 13.58 10.96
CA GLU A 35 17.08 14.81 10.58
C GLU A 35 18.60 14.65 10.69
N ALA A 36 19.09 14.10 11.81
CA ALA A 36 20.51 13.83 12.00
C ALA A 36 21.08 12.87 10.95
N LEU A 37 20.36 11.78 10.63
CA LEU A 37 20.77 10.84 9.59
C LEU A 37 20.82 11.49 8.20
N ILE A 38 19.86 12.36 7.88
CA ILE A 38 19.86 13.11 6.62
C ILE A 38 21.07 14.04 6.54
N GLU A 39 21.39 14.75 7.62
CA GLU A 39 22.58 15.60 7.68
C GLU A 39 23.88 14.80 7.55
N GLU A 40 24.00 13.65 8.22
CA GLU A 40 25.16 12.77 8.08
C GLU A 40 25.36 12.29 6.64
N ILE A 41 24.27 11.88 5.97
CA ILE A 41 24.30 11.50 4.54
C ILE A 41 24.71 12.69 3.67
N ALA A 42 24.14 13.88 3.91
CA ALA A 42 24.45 15.08 3.14
C ALA A 42 25.91 15.53 3.30
N ASN A 43 26.49 15.31 4.48
CA ASN A 43 27.88 15.62 4.79
C ASN A 43 28.87 14.52 4.34
N GLY A 44 28.39 13.44 3.74
CA GLY A 44 29.21 12.35 3.20
C GLY A 44 29.73 11.36 4.25
N ALA A 45 29.18 11.38 5.47
CA ALA A 45 29.59 10.46 6.55
C ALA A 45 29.34 8.99 6.20
N HIS A 46 28.47 8.72 5.21
CA HIS A 46 28.07 7.38 4.78
C HIS A 46 28.43 7.08 3.31
N ASP A 47 29.33 7.84 2.68
CA ASP A 47 29.66 7.73 1.24
C ASP A 47 30.04 6.31 0.80
N GLU A 48 30.81 5.59 1.63
CA GLU A 48 31.20 4.20 1.38
C GLU A 48 30.03 3.19 1.43
N HIS A 49 28.89 3.59 2.01
CA HIS A 49 27.71 2.76 2.21
C HIS A 49 26.48 3.25 1.44
N LEU A 50 26.54 4.37 0.72
CA LEU A 50 25.39 4.94 -0.01
C LEU A 50 24.74 3.95 -0.98
N ARG A 51 25.56 3.11 -1.62
CA ARG A 51 25.04 2.07 -2.53
C ARG A 51 24.16 1.07 -1.79
N LEU A 52 24.64 0.56 -0.65
CA LEU A 52 23.90 -0.39 0.17
C LEU A 52 22.63 0.23 0.75
N LEU A 53 22.72 1.47 1.24
CA LEU A 53 21.57 2.22 1.75
C LEU A 53 20.50 2.38 0.65
N ALA A 54 20.91 2.81 -0.56
CA ALA A 54 20.00 2.93 -1.68
C ALA A 54 19.34 1.60 -2.04
N ASP A 55 20.09 0.49 -2.06
CA ASP A 55 19.56 -0.83 -2.39
C ASP A 55 18.50 -1.29 -1.36
N VAL A 56 18.78 -1.14 -0.06
CA VAL A 56 17.84 -1.49 1.02
C VAL A 56 16.58 -0.61 0.97
N ILE A 57 16.74 0.71 0.81
CA ILE A 57 15.63 1.66 0.72
C ILE A 57 14.76 1.32 -0.49
N ASN A 58 15.37 1.12 -1.66
CA ASN A 58 14.65 0.78 -2.88
C ASN A 58 13.91 -0.55 -2.75
N ALA A 59 14.54 -1.59 -2.18
CA ALA A 59 13.88 -2.86 -1.93
C ALA A 59 12.66 -2.71 -1.01
N ARG A 60 12.77 -1.90 0.05
CA ARG A 60 11.65 -1.63 0.95
C ARG A 60 10.53 -0.86 0.24
N LEU A 61 10.86 0.17 -0.53
CA LEU A 61 9.89 0.94 -1.31
C LEU A 61 9.14 0.07 -2.32
N GLN A 62 9.81 -0.88 -2.96
CA GLN A 62 9.17 -1.85 -3.87
C GLN A 62 8.15 -2.74 -3.15
N VAL A 63 8.49 -3.25 -1.95
CA VAL A 63 7.55 -4.05 -1.14
C VAL A 63 6.32 -3.23 -0.75
N LEU A 64 6.52 -1.98 -0.33
CA LEU A 64 5.42 -1.08 0.02
C LEU A 64 4.53 -0.77 -1.19
N ALA A 65 5.14 -0.47 -2.34
CA ALA A 65 4.41 -0.21 -3.59
C ALA A 65 3.61 -1.43 -4.07
N ALA A 66 4.17 -2.64 -3.95
CA ALA A 66 3.46 -3.88 -4.26
C ALA A 66 2.27 -4.10 -3.31
N THR A 67 2.49 -3.87 -2.01
CA THR A 67 1.44 -3.99 -1.00
C THR A 67 0.29 -3.01 -1.27
N GLU A 68 0.60 -1.76 -1.60
CA GLU A 68 -0.41 -0.75 -1.91
C GLU A 68 -1.13 -1.06 -3.23
N SER A 69 -0.39 -1.54 -4.23
CA SER A 69 -0.98 -1.98 -5.50
C SER A 69 -2.02 -3.08 -5.30
N LEU A 70 -1.73 -4.06 -4.43
CA LEU A 70 -2.68 -5.12 -4.09
C LEU A 70 -3.93 -4.56 -3.41
N LYS A 71 -3.78 -3.63 -2.47
CA LYS A 71 -4.94 -2.98 -1.83
C LYS A 71 -5.82 -2.26 -2.83
N VAL A 72 -5.23 -1.47 -3.72
CA VAL A 72 -5.99 -0.76 -4.76
C VAL A 72 -6.65 -1.74 -5.72
N LEU A 73 -5.93 -2.79 -6.15
CA LEU A 73 -6.47 -3.82 -7.03
C LEU A 73 -7.70 -4.52 -6.44
N THR A 74 -7.69 -4.81 -5.12
CA THR A 74 -8.84 -5.42 -4.42
C THR A 74 -10.06 -4.50 -4.28
N ARG A 75 -9.90 -3.19 -4.51
CA ARG A 75 -10.99 -2.19 -4.41
C ARG A 75 -11.60 -1.83 -5.76
N LEU A 76 -10.98 -2.23 -6.87
CA LEU A 76 -11.40 -1.91 -8.22
C LEU A 76 -12.18 -3.08 -8.82
N ASP A 77 -13.44 -2.85 -9.14
CA ASP A 77 -14.29 -3.81 -9.84
C ASP A 77 -14.44 -3.47 -11.32
N VAL A 78 -14.75 -4.48 -12.14
CA VAL A 78 -15.13 -4.26 -13.53
C VAL A 78 -16.39 -3.39 -13.58
N GLY A 79 -16.36 -2.35 -14.41
CA GLY A 79 -17.42 -1.35 -14.52
C GLY A 79 -17.16 -0.08 -13.71
N ASP A 80 -16.19 -0.07 -12.80
CA ASP A 80 -15.86 1.13 -12.03
C ASP A 80 -15.33 2.26 -12.93
N ARG A 81 -15.75 3.48 -12.61
CA ARG A 81 -15.25 4.71 -13.23
C ARG A 81 -13.96 5.12 -12.53
N VAL A 82 -12.94 5.40 -13.34
CA VAL A 82 -11.62 5.77 -12.85
C VAL A 82 -11.08 6.96 -13.62
N ARG A 83 -10.14 7.67 -13.00
CA ARG A 83 -9.32 8.71 -13.61
C ARG A 83 -7.86 8.29 -13.56
N ILE A 84 -7.16 8.41 -14.68
CA ILE A 84 -5.72 8.22 -14.74
C ILE A 84 -5.04 9.41 -14.04
N ASN A 85 -4.28 9.14 -12.99
CA ASN A 85 -3.67 10.18 -12.16
C ASN A 85 -2.31 10.66 -12.70
N HIS A 86 -1.67 11.56 -11.95
CA HIS A 86 -0.42 12.22 -12.33
C HIS A 86 0.83 11.31 -12.28
N HIS A 87 0.73 10.10 -11.70
CA HIS A 87 1.80 9.11 -11.75
C HIS A 87 1.85 8.36 -13.09
N ALA A 88 0.83 8.49 -13.92
CA ALA A 88 0.78 7.82 -15.20
C ALA A 88 1.85 8.32 -16.17
N ARG A 89 2.38 7.36 -16.94
CA ARG A 89 3.18 7.60 -18.14
C ARG A 89 2.57 6.79 -19.28
N PRO A 90 2.34 7.39 -20.47
CA PRO A 90 2.73 8.74 -20.91
C PRO A 90 1.90 9.90 -20.30
N LEU A 91 2.45 11.12 -20.34
CA LEU A 91 1.85 12.34 -19.76
C LEU A 91 0.46 12.68 -20.33
N TYR A 92 0.22 12.41 -21.62
CA TYR A 92 -1.06 12.73 -22.26
C TYR A 92 -2.25 11.90 -21.75
N LEU A 93 -1.99 10.82 -20.99
CA LEU A 93 -3.02 10.02 -20.34
C LEU A 93 -3.47 10.62 -19.00
N GLN A 94 -2.69 11.53 -18.41
CA GLN A 94 -3.02 12.10 -17.11
C GLN A 94 -4.33 12.89 -17.18
N GLY A 95 -5.18 12.70 -16.18
CA GLY A 95 -6.51 13.29 -16.10
C GLY A 95 -7.57 12.59 -16.98
N ARG A 96 -7.20 11.63 -17.83
CA ARG A 96 -8.18 10.93 -18.67
C ARG A 96 -9.06 10.01 -17.85
N THR A 97 -10.34 9.99 -18.17
CA THR A 97 -11.34 9.13 -17.56
C THR A 97 -11.52 7.85 -18.34
N ALA A 98 -11.83 6.77 -17.62
CA ALA A 98 -11.95 5.45 -18.17
C ALA A 98 -12.89 4.57 -17.33
N THR A 99 -13.28 3.44 -17.89
CA THR A 99 -13.98 2.37 -17.18
C THR A 99 -13.07 1.17 -17.03
N VAL A 100 -13.03 0.54 -15.86
CA VAL A 100 -12.34 -0.74 -15.65
C VAL A 100 -13.06 -1.82 -16.46
N ILE A 101 -12.33 -2.51 -17.35
CA ILE A 101 -12.88 -3.60 -18.17
C ILE A 101 -12.29 -4.97 -17.80
N GLY A 102 -11.26 -5.01 -16.96
CA GLY A 102 -10.69 -6.27 -16.49
C GLY A 102 -9.44 -6.08 -15.65
N GLN A 103 -8.90 -7.20 -15.17
CA GLN A 103 -7.62 -7.29 -14.47
C GLN A 103 -6.82 -8.45 -15.06
N GLU A 104 -5.53 -8.24 -15.32
CA GLU A 104 -4.65 -9.24 -15.92
C GLU A 104 -3.23 -9.09 -15.36
N SER A 105 -2.66 -10.18 -14.84
CA SER A 105 -1.28 -10.24 -14.33
C SER A 105 -0.92 -9.12 -13.33
N GLY A 106 -1.83 -8.82 -12.40
CA GLY A 106 -1.64 -7.77 -11.39
C GLY A 106 -1.76 -6.33 -11.93
N LYS A 107 -2.20 -6.16 -13.18
CA LYS A 107 -2.51 -4.87 -13.81
C LYS A 107 -4.01 -4.72 -14.02
N VAL A 108 -4.44 -3.48 -14.13
CA VAL A 108 -5.82 -3.14 -14.47
C VAL A 108 -5.90 -2.81 -15.96
N VAL A 109 -6.93 -3.35 -16.61
CA VAL A 109 -7.27 -3.02 -18.00
C VAL A 109 -8.44 -2.05 -17.97
N VAL A 110 -8.26 -0.88 -18.55
CA VAL A 110 -9.30 0.17 -18.61
C VAL A 110 -9.61 0.55 -20.06
N LYS A 111 -10.84 0.96 -20.30
CA LYS A 111 -11.31 1.54 -21.55
C LYS A 111 -11.45 3.05 -21.37
N LEU A 112 -10.59 3.81 -22.02
CA LEU A 112 -10.68 5.28 -22.09
C LEU A 112 -12.01 5.69 -22.72
N ASP A 113 -12.59 6.77 -22.22
CA ASP A 113 -13.79 7.37 -22.83
C ASP A 113 -13.51 7.86 -24.25
N HIS A 114 -12.28 8.38 -24.46
CA HIS A 114 -11.81 8.88 -25.74
C HIS A 114 -10.44 8.26 -26.03
N PRO A 115 -10.27 7.55 -27.16
CA PRO A 115 -8.95 7.09 -27.60
C PRO A 115 -7.94 8.24 -27.61
N THR A 116 -6.77 8.03 -26.98
CA THR A 116 -5.79 9.10 -26.76
C THR A 116 -4.38 8.62 -27.08
N GLY A 117 -3.66 9.40 -27.88
CA GLY A 117 -2.27 9.12 -28.27
C GLY A 117 -2.15 7.76 -28.96
N ARG A 118 -1.19 6.92 -28.51
CA ARG A 118 -0.97 5.59 -29.10
C ARG A 118 -2.07 4.55 -28.81
N PHE A 119 -3.02 4.86 -27.93
CA PHE A 119 -4.08 3.93 -27.52
C PHE A 119 -5.32 4.14 -28.37
N VAL A 120 -5.20 3.82 -29.66
CA VAL A 120 -6.24 4.03 -30.69
C VAL A 120 -7.51 3.21 -30.45
N THR A 121 -7.38 2.05 -29.80
CA THR A 121 -8.52 1.23 -29.37
C THR A 121 -9.17 1.75 -28.10
N GLY A 122 -8.55 2.73 -27.42
CA GLY A 122 -8.95 3.21 -26.10
C GLY A 122 -8.62 2.25 -24.96
N GLU A 123 -8.07 1.06 -25.22
CA GLU A 123 -7.70 0.12 -24.15
C GLU A 123 -6.31 0.39 -23.62
N VAL A 124 -6.20 0.47 -22.29
CA VAL A 124 -4.95 0.76 -21.59
C VAL A 124 -4.76 -0.27 -20.49
N ARG A 125 -3.61 -0.94 -20.51
CA ARG A 125 -3.15 -1.79 -19.41
C ARG A 125 -2.20 -0.98 -18.54
N CYS A 126 -2.51 -0.85 -17.26
CA CYS A 126 -1.75 0.02 -16.36
C CYS A 126 -1.67 -0.53 -14.93
N PRO A 127 -0.66 -0.12 -14.14
CA PRO A 127 -0.61 -0.44 -12.72
C PRO A 127 -1.82 0.13 -11.97
N PRO A 128 -2.33 -0.54 -10.92
CA PRO A 128 -3.48 -0.03 -10.17
C PRO A 128 -3.22 1.34 -9.53
N LEU A 129 -1.97 1.63 -9.12
CA LEU A 129 -1.59 2.91 -8.49
C LEU A 129 -1.72 4.14 -9.40
N VAL A 130 -1.87 3.97 -10.71
CA VAL A 130 -2.08 5.12 -11.61
C VAL A 130 -3.56 5.48 -11.80
N LEU A 131 -4.45 4.83 -11.06
CA LEU A 131 -5.90 5.01 -11.16
C LEU A 131 -6.45 5.57 -9.86
N ASP A 132 -7.19 6.68 -9.97
CA ASP A 132 -8.06 7.17 -8.90
C ASP A 132 -9.48 6.66 -9.18
N GLN A 133 -10.11 6.01 -8.20
CA GLN A 133 -11.52 5.61 -8.32
C GLN A 133 -12.41 6.85 -8.22
N LEU A 134 -13.37 6.97 -9.14
CA LEU A 134 -14.36 8.03 -9.14
C LEU A 134 -15.63 7.57 -8.41
N PRO A 135 -16.39 8.50 -7.80
CA PRO A 135 -17.67 8.17 -7.18
C PRO A 135 -18.64 7.57 -8.21
N LYS A 136 -19.47 6.63 -7.73
CA LYS A 136 -20.53 5.97 -8.51
C LYS A 136 -21.75 6.88 -8.66
#